data_AF-A0A9C9X321-F1
#
_entry.id   AF-A0A9C9X321-F1
#
_cell.length_a   1.000
_cell.length_b   1.000
_cell.length_c   1.000
_cell.angle_alpha   90.00
_cell.angle_beta   90.00
_cell.angle_gamma   90.00
#
_symmetry.space_group_name_H-M   'P 1'
#
loop_
_entity.id
_entity.type
_entity.pdbx_description
1 polymer ?
#
loop_
_entity_poly.entity_id
_entity_poly.type
_entity_poly.pdbx_seq_one_letter_code
_entity_poly.pdbx_strand_id
1 'polypeptide(L)'
;MKKTFAVYQKELKHFFYSPIAYIVIAAFVIIAGIFFYLYLSSFVEAAFMDMIRSQQYRTPPQKFNVNLQLIRPFFWNLALISLFVLPLVTMRLFSEEKKSGTVELLYTRPLSSVHIVLGKFFAGVTFYLVMLIPTMIFMLLLFIYGNPEFWPVVSGYLGLLLL
;
A
#
# COMPACT_ATOMS: atom_id res chain seq x y z
N MET A 1 3.23 16.13 24.00
CA MET A 1 3.05 14.73 23.54
C MET A 1 1.67 14.14 23.87
N LYS A 2 1.17 14.19 25.13
CA LYS A 2 -0.17 13.63 25.48
C LYS A 2 -1.33 14.17 24.64
N LYS A 3 -1.32 15.46 24.29
CA LYS A 3 -2.35 16.11 23.46
C LYS A 3 -2.38 15.59 22.01
N THR A 4 -1.21 15.41 21.37
CA THR A 4 -1.10 14.86 20.00
C THR A 4 -1.57 13.41 19.95
N PHE A 5 -1.18 12.60 20.93
CA PHE A 5 -1.57 11.20 21.01
C PHE A 5 -3.08 11.01 21.21
N ALA A 6 -3.72 11.89 22.00
CA ALA A 6 -5.17 11.87 22.16
C ALA A 6 -5.91 12.16 20.84
N VAL A 7 -5.42 13.11 20.05
CA VAL A 7 -5.97 13.39 18.70
C VAL A 7 -5.76 12.17 17.80
N TYR A 8 -4.53 11.65 17.73
CA TYR A 8 -4.21 10.44 16.96
C TYR A 8 -5.14 9.27 17.27
N GLN A 9 -5.32 8.94 18.55
CA GLN A 9 -6.16 7.80 18.96
C GLN A 9 -7.64 8.02 18.64
N LYS A 10 -8.13 9.26 18.74
CA LYS A 10 -9.49 9.64 18.32
C LYS A 10 -9.67 9.43 16.82
N GLU A 11 -8.77 9.97 16.00
CA GLU A 11 -8.85 9.88 14.54
C GLU A 11 -8.71 8.42 14.05
N LEU A 12 -7.80 7.66 14.65
CA LEU A 12 -7.60 6.25 14.30
C LEU A 12 -8.86 5.44 14.62
N LYS A 13 -9.47 5.65 15.79
CA LYS A 13 -10.78 5.05 16.10
C LYS A 13 -11.84 5.44 15.08
N HIS A 14 -11.94 6.72 14.72
CA HIS A 14 -12.90 7.21 13.74
C HIS A 14 -12.77 6.51 12.38
N PHE A 15 -11.53 6.28 11.91
CA PHE A 15 -11.29 5.47 10.71
C PHE A 15 -11.84 4.05 10.84
N PHE A 16 -11.48 3.32 11.90
CA PHE A 16 -11.86 1.90 12.05
C PHE A 16 -13.32 1.68 12.50
N TYR A 17 -14.02 2.69 13.01
CA TYR A 17 -15.46 2.61 13.25
C TYR A 17 -16.28 2.86 11.98
N SER A 18 -15.67 3.45 10.93
CA SER A 18 -16.39 3.69 9.69
C SER A 18 -16.38 2.48 8.76
N PRO A 19 -17.54 2.02 8.26
CA PRO A 19 -17.64 0.93 7.28
C PRO A 19 -16.81 1.18 6.01
N ILE A 20 -16.68 2.44 5.60
CA ILE A 20 -15.98 2.86 4.39
C ILE A 20 -14.49 2.48 4.45
N ALA A 21 -13.87 2.52 5.63
CA ALA A 21 -12.46 2.18 5.79
C ALA A 21 -12.18 0.72 5.38
N TYR A 22 -13.03 -0.21 5.82
CA TYR A 22 -12.93 -1.62 5.45
C TYR A 22 -13.18 -1.85 3.96
N ILE A 23 -14.13 -1.13 3.37
CA ILE A 23 -14.41 -1.21 1.93
C ILE A 23 -13.18 -0.76 1.12
N VAL A 24 -12.55 0.34 1.53
CA VAL A 24 -11.35 0.87 0.86
C VAL A 24 -10.18 -0.09 0.98
N ILE A 25 -9.94 -0.66 2.17
CA ILE A 25 -8.89 -1.67 2.38
C ILE A 25 -9.17 -2.91 1.52
N ALA A 26 -10.40 -3.43 1.56
CA ALA A 26 -10.79 -4.61 0.78
C ALA A 26 -10.63 -4.37 -0.73
N ALA A 27 -11.10 -3.23 -1.23
CA ALA A 27 -10.96 -2.86 -2.64
C ALA A 27 -9.49 -2.78 -3.05
N PHE A 28 -8.63 -2.16 -2.24
CA PHE A 28 -7.20 -2.09 -2.50
C PHE A 28 -6.53 -3.46 -2.52
N VAL A 29 -6.83 -4.31 -1.54
CA VAL A 29 -6.26 -5.67 -1.48
C VAL A 29 -6.72 -6.51 -2.67
N ILE A 30 -7.98 -6.39 -3.07
CA ILE A 30 -8.51 -7.08 -4.26
C ILE A 30 -7.80 -6.59 -5.52
N ILE A 31 -7.71 -5.28 -5.72
CA ILE A 31 -7.06 -4.70 -6.89
C ILE A 31 -5.58 -5.10 -6.92
N ALA A 32 -4.87 -4.98 -5.80
CA ALA A 32 -3.48 -5.41 -5.67
C ALA A 32 -3.32 -6.92 -5.95
N GLY A 33 -4.23 -7.75 -5.43
CA GLY A 33 -4.23 -9.20 -5.67
C GLY A 33 -4.45 -9.55 -7.14
N ILE A 34 -5.36 -8.84 -7.83
CA ILE A 34 -5.57 -9.01 -9.28
C ILE A 34 -4.29 -8.66 -10.04
N PHE A 35 -3.66 -7.52 -9.78
CA PHE A 35 -2.40 -7.16 -10.43
C PHE A 35 -1.30 -8.18 -10.14
N PHE A 36 -1.17 -8.63 -8.89
CA PHE A 36 -0.20 -9.65 -8.52
C PHE A 36 -0.42 -10.94 -9.30
N TYR A 37 -1.66 -11.42 -9.38
CA TYR A 37 -2.03 -12.61 -10.14
C TYR A 37 -1.68 -12.45 -11.62
N LEU A 38 -2.02 -11.30 -12.23
CA LEU A 38 -1.71 -11.02 -13.63
C LEU A 38 -0.20 -11.03 -13.90
N TYR A 39 0.61 -10.42 -13.03
CA TYR A 39 2.07 -10.43 -13.18
C TYR A 39 2.67 -11.81 -12.94
N LEU A 40 2.13 -12.56 -11.98
CA LEU A 40 2.56 -13.93 -11.72
C LEU A 40 2.24 -14.85 -12.89
N SER A 41 1.03 -14.79 -13.46
CA SER A 41 0.64 -15.61 -14.62
C SER A 41 1.49 -15.27 -15.84
N SER A 42 1.70 -13.98 -16.12
CA SER A 42 2.60 -13.55 -17.20
C SER A 42 4.04 -14.03 -17.01
N PHE A 43 4.56 -14.01 -15.78
CA PHE A 43 5.89 -14.53 -15.46
C PHE A 43 5.98 -16.04 -15.72
N VAL A 44 5.01 -16.81 -15.24
CA VAL A 44 4.98 -18.28 -15.41
C VAL A 44 4.89 -18.67 -16.89
N GLU A 45 4.03 -18.00 -17.65
CA GLU A 45 3.90 -18.22 -19.10
C GLU A 45 5.21 -17.87 -19.83
N ALA A 46 5.84 -16.75 -19.49
CA ALA A 46 7.10 -16.33 -20.10
C ALA A 46 8.24 -17.32 -19.81
N ALA A 47 8.33 -17.82 -18.58
CA ALA A 47 9.30 -18.83 -18.18
C ALA A 47 9.08 -20.16 -18.93
N PHE A 48 7.82 -20.59 -19.08
CA PHE A 48 7.48 -21.80 -19.83
C PHE A 48 7.81 -21.67 -21.33
N MET A 49 7.53 -20.51 -21.93
CA MET A 49 7.84 -20.25 -23.34
C MET A 49 9.35 -20.24 -23.61
N ASP A 50 10.18 -19.73 -22.69
CA ASP A 50 11.64 -19.79 -22.85
C ASP A 50 12.18 -21.22 -22.69
N MET A 51 11.56 -22.04 -21.84
CA MET A 51 11.90 -23.46 -21.75
C MET A 51 11.63 -24.19 -23.08
N ILE A 52 10.50 -23.91 -23.74
CA ILE A 52 10.20 -24.48 -25.06
C ILE A 52 11.17 -23.96 -26.12
N ARG A 53 11.48 -22.65 -26.11
CA ARG A 53 12.40 -22.03 -27.08
C ARG A 53 13.83 -22.53 -26.93
N SER A 54 14.32 -22.71 -25.70
CA SER A 54 15.67 -23.24 -25.45
C SER A 54 15.83 -24.68 -25.93
N GLN A 55 14.78 -25.52 -25.84
CA GLN A 55 14.78 -26.84 -26.45
C GLN A 55 14.77 -26.80 -27.98
N GLN A 56 14.01 -25.88 -28.59
CA GLN A 56 13.89 -25.79 -30.04
C GLN A 56 15.11 -25.16 -30.73
N TYR A 57 15.73 -24.15 -30.12
CA TYR A 57 16.84 -23.38 -30.71
C TYR A 57 18.23 -23.75 -30.16
N ARG A 58 18.32 -24.70 -29.21
CA ARG A 58 19.58 -25.08 -28.52
C ARG A 58 20.32 -23.90 -27.90
N THR A 59 19.60 -22.84 -27.54
CA THR A 59 20.14 -21.70 -26.79
C THR A 59 20.04 -21.98 -25.29
N PRO A 60 21.04 -21.58 -24.48
CA PRO A 60 20.93 -21.73 -23.03
C PRO A 60 19.69 -20.96 -22.51
N PRO A 61 18.92 -21.55 -21.57
CA PRO A 61 17.75 -20.90 -21.00
C PRO A 61 18.15 -19.58 -20.33
N GLN A 62 17.39 -18.52 -20.59
CA GLN A 62 17.68 -17.24 -19.98
C GLN A 62 17.34 -17.28 -18.49
N LYS A 63 18.16 -16.63 -17.66
CA LYS A 63 17.86 -16.50 -16.23
C LYS A 63 16.70 -15.52 -16.05
N PHE A 64 15.49 -16.05 -15.85
CA PHE A 64 14.32 -15.25 -15.50
C PHE A 64 14.49 -14.64 -14.11
N ASN A 65 14.70 -13.32 -14.06
CA ASN A 65 14.77 -12.59 -12.80
C ASN A 65 13.35 -12.17 -12.39
N VAL A 66 12.83 -12.79 -11.32
CA VAL A 66 11.52 -12.49 -10.73
C VAL A 66 11.39 -11.01 -10.36
N ASN A 67 12.49 -10.36 -9.97
CA ASN A 67 12.46 -8.96 -9.56
C ASN A 67 12.10 -8.02 -10.70
N LEU A 68 12.67 -8.25 -11.89
CA LEU A 68 12.47 -7.37 -13.04
C LEU A 68 11.08 -7.53 -13.65
N GLN A 69 10.59 -8.76 -13.72
CA GLN A 69 9.37 -9.07 -14.47
C GLN A 69 8.10 -9.06 -13.62
N LEU A 70 8.21 -9.31 -12.31
CA LEU A 70 7.05 -9.38 -11.41
C LEU A 70 7.09 -8.27 -10.37
N ILE A 71 8.15 -8.20 -9.57
CA ILE A 71 8.20 -7.32 -8.39
C ILE A 71 8.17 -5.85 -8.78
N ARG A 72 9.05 -5.42 -9.70
CA ARG A 72 9.09 -4.03 -10.18
C ARG A 72 7.77 -3.52 -10.74
N PRO A 73 7.14 -4.18 -11.72
CA PRO A 73 5.86 -3.69 -12.25
C PRO A 73 4.73 -3.79 -11.22
N PHE A 74 4.75 -4.77 -10.32
CA PHE A 74 3.81 -4.84 -9.21
C PHE A 74 3.91 -3.61 -8.28
N PHE A 75 5.12 -3.25 -7.83
CA PHE A 75 5.34 -2.06 -6.99
C PHE A 75 4.98 -0.76 -7.70
N TRP A 76 5.22 -0.66 -9.01
CA TRP A 76 4.80 0.49 -9.80
C TRP A 76 3.28 0.68 -9.79
N ASN A 77 2.51 -0.40 -9.97
CA ASN A 77 1.05 -0.31 -9.89
C ASN A 77 0.55 -0.06 -8.47
N LEU A 78 1.17 -0.65 -7.46
CA LEU A 78 0.86 -0.33 -6.07
C LEU A 78 1.07 1.16 -5.76
N ALA A 79 2.14 1.75 -6.30
CA ALA A 79 2.41 3.18 -6.14
C ALA A 79 1.33 4.02 -6.83
N LEU A 80 0.93 3.67 -8.06
CA LEU A 80 -0.15 4.34 -8.77
C LEU A 80 -1.49 4.25 -8.02
N ILE A 81 -1.85 3.07 -7.53
CA ILE A 81 -3.09 2.89 -6.75
C ILE A 81 -3.02 3.72 -5.45
N SER A 82 -1.87 3.67 -4.76
CA SER A 82 -1.65 4.45 -3.53
C SER A 82 -1.76 5.95 -3.77
N LEU A 83 -1.30 6.44 -4.92
CA LEU A 83 -1.39 7.84 -5.31
C LEU A 83 -2.84 8.34 -5.43
N PHE A 84 -3.81 7.47 -5.75
CA PHE A 84 -5.24 7.82 -5.71
C PHE A 84 -5.86 7.63 -4.32
N VAL A 85 -5.45 6.59 -3.60
CA VAL A 85 -5.97 6.26 -2.27
C VAL A 85 -5.55 7.30 -1.22
N LEU A 86 -4.30 7.77 -1.25
CA LEU A 86 -3.77 8.70 -0.24
C LEU A 86 -4.55 10.03 -0.22
N PRO A 87 -4.81 10.71 -1.36
CA PRO A 87 -5.71 11.86 -1.42
C PRO A 87 -7.11 11.52 -0.91
N LEU A 88 -7.66 10.36 -1.26
CA LEU A 88 -9.00 9.95 -0.82
C LEU A 88 -9.08 9.84 0.71
N VAL A 89 -8.09 9.21 1.34
CA VAL A 89 -8.01 9.04 2.81
C VAL A 89 -7.74 10.38 3.50
N THR A 90 -6.84 11.19 2.97
CA THR A 90 -6.46 12.49 3.57
C THR A 90 -7.54 13.56 3.40
N MET A 91 -8.20 13.64 2.26
CA MET A 91 -9.32 14.57 2.05
C MET A 91 -10.48 14.26 2.99
N ARG A 92 -10.70 12.98 3.31
CA ARG A 92 -11.74 12.55 4.25
C ARG A 92 -11.50 13.10 5.67
N LEU A 93 -10.26 13.07 6.16
CA LEU A 93 -9.87 13.60 7.48
C LEU A 93 -10.24 15.08 7.68
N PHE A 94 -10.18 15.87 6.61
CA PHE A 94 -10.48 17.30 6.67
C PHE A 94 -11.93 17.62 6.28
N SER A 95 -12.46 16.91 5.28
CA SER A 95 -13.81 17.16 4.76
C SER A 95 -14.90 16.71 5.73
N GLU A 96 -14.69 15.61 6.46
CA GLU A 96 -15.68 15.14 7.44
C GLU A 96 -15.82 16.12 8.61
N GLU A 97 -14.71 16.66 9.14
CA GLU A 97 -14.78 17.66 10.21
C GLU A 97 -15.42 18.97 9.72
N LYS A 98 -15.06 19.43 8.51
CA LYS A 98 -15.63 20.66 7.93
C LYS A 98 -17.13 20.54 7.68
N LYS A 99 -17.60 19.34 7.29
CA LYS A 99 -19.02 19.04 7.05
C LYS A 99 -19.83 18.88 8.34
N SER A 100 -19.21 18.38 9.41
CA SER A 100 -19.89 18.12 10.70
C SER A 100 -19.79 19.26 11.71
N GLY A 101 -19.22 20.42 11.32
CA GLY A 101 -19.12 21.62 12.17
C GLY A 101 -18.17 21.48 13.37
N THR A 102 -17.52 20.33 13.55
CA THR A 102 -16.63 20.07 14.70
C THR A 102 -15.30 20.83 14.60
N VAL A 103 -14.99 21.40 13.43
CA VAL A 103 -13.83 22.28 13.23
C VAL A 103 -13.90 23.49 14.17
N GLU A 104 -15.08 24.07 14.39
CA GLU A 104 -15.28 25.23 15.26
C GLU A 104 -15.07 24.88 16.74
N LEU A 105 -15.45 23.66 17.14
CA LEU A 105 -15.21 23.09 18.48
C LEU A 105 -13.74 22.74 18.75
N LEU A 106 -12.97 22.46 17.70
CA LEU A 106 -11.53 22.21 17.79
C LEU A 106 -10.74 23.52 17.94
N TYR A 107 -11.14 24.58 17.24
CA TYR A 107 -10.50 25.90 17.35
C TYR A 107 -10.81 26.65 18.64
N THR A 108 -11.92 26.32 19.31
CA THR A 108 -12.29 26.89 20.62
C THR A 108 -11.62 26.18 21.80
N ARG A 109 -11.01 25.01 21.59
CA ARG A 109 -10.17 24.32 22.59
C ARG A 109 -8.73 24.85 22.54
N PRO A 110 -8.00 24.91 23.67
CA PRO A 110 -6.61 25.40 23.74
C PRO A 110 -5.62 24.35 23.22
N LEU A 111 -5.76 24.00 21.95
CA LEU A 111 -4.93 23.06 21.20
C LEU A 111 -4.20 23.84 20.10
N SER A 112 -2.87 23.78 20.10
CA SER A 112 -2.05 24.35 19.03
C SER A 112 -2.30 23.57 17.73
N SER A 113 -2.49 24.29 16.62
CA SER A 113 -2.75 23.73 15.28
C SER A 113 -1.75 22.64 14.88
N VAL A 114 -0.49 22.76 15.31
CA VAL A 114 0.57 21.76 15.04
C VAL A 114 0.23 20.39 15.62
N HIS A 115 -0.39 20.34 16.81
CA HIS A 115 -0.76 19.07 17.45
C HIS A 115 -1.90 18.37 16.69
N ILE A 116 -2.80 19.14 16.09
CA ILE A 116 -3.91 18.62 15.28
C ILE A 116 -3.37 18.06 13.97
N VAL A 117 -2.51 18.82 13.28
CA VAL A 117 -1.91 18.40 12.01
C VAL A 117 -1.07 17.13 12.19
N LEU A 118 -0.19 17.09 13.20
CA LEU A 118 0.63 15.90 13.47
C LEU A 118 -0.23 14.69 13.84
N GLY A 119 -1.26 14.86 14.69
CA GLY A 119 -2.15 13.77 15.07
C GLY A 119 -2.87 13.13 13.86
N LYS A 120 -3.38 13.97 12.95
CA LYS A 120 -4.03 13.52 11.71
C LYS A 120 -3.07 12.87 10.73
N PHE A 121 -1.87 13.43 10.58
CA PHE A 121 -0.82 12.85 9.74
C PHE A 121 -0.47 11.43 10.20
N PHE A 122 -0.15 11.24 11.49
CA PHE A 122 0.17 9.91 12.02
C PHE A 122 -1.00 8.93 11.93
N ALA A 123 -2.25 9.40 12.09
CA ALA A 123 -3.43 8.56 11.91
C ALA A 123 -3.57 8.08 10.45
N GLY A 124 -3.37 8.98 9.48
CA GLY A 124 -3.36 8.65 8.05
C GLY A 124 -2.23 7.68 7.68
N VAL A 125 -1.00 7.93 8.17
CA VAL A 125 0.14 7.03 7.95
C VAL A 125 -0.14 5.65 8.53
N THR A 126 -0.70 5.55 9.75
CA THR A 126 -1.03 4.26 10.34
C THR A 126 -2.10 3.53 9.53
N PHE A 127 -3.12 4.24 9.06
CA PHE A 127 -4.15 3.66 8.19
C PHE A 127 -3.55 3.11 6.89
N TYR A 128 -2.67 3.87 6.26
CA TYR A 128 -1.96 3.44 5.05
C TYR A 128 -1.05 2.22 5.31
N LEU A 129 -0.35 2.18 6.45
CA LEU A 129 0.43 1.00 6.85
C LEU A 129 -0.44 -0.25 7.01
N VAL A 130 -1.61 -0.13 7.66
CA VAL A 130 -2.55 -1.25 7.81
C VAL A 130 -3.03 -1.76 6.45
N MET A 131 -3.22 -0.86 5.49
CA MET A 131 -3.59 -1.19 4.12
C MET A 131 -2.47 -1.89 3.34
N LEU A 132 -1.20 -1.62 3.66
CA LEU A 132 -0.04 -2.28 3.05
C LEU A 132 0.25 -3.67 3.64
N ILE A 133 -0.08 -3.95 4.91
CA ILE A 133 0.20 -5.24 5.56
C ILE A 133 -0.23 -6.46 4.71
N PRO A 134 -1.46 -6.52 4.15
CA PRO A 134 -1.89 -7.67 3.35
C PRO A 134 -1.02 -7.90 2.11
N THR A 135 -0.43 -6.85 1.54
CA THR A 135 0.45 -6.99 0.37
C THR A 135 1.75 -7.73 0.70
N MET A 136 2.18 -7.74 1.96
CA MET A 136 3.35 -8.52 2.40
C MET A 136 3.12 -10.03 2.26
N ILE A 137 1.87 -10.49 2.31
CA ILE A 137 1.52 -11.90 2.09
C ILE A 137 1.92 -12.33 0.68
N PHE A 138 1.66 -11.49 -0.33
CA PHE A 138 2.06 -11.75 -1.72
C PHE A 138 3.57 -11.89 -1.85
N MET A 139 4.30 -11.04 -1.12
CA MET A 139 5.76 -11.06 -1.10
C MET A 139 6.31 -12.30 -0.43
N LEU A 140 5.73 -12.72 0.70
CA LEU A 140 6.09 -13.97 1.38
C LEU A 140 5.91 -15.19 0.49
N LEU A 141 4.82 -15.24 -0.30
CA LEU A 141 4.61 -16.31 -1.28
C LEU A 141 5.75 -16.35 -2.31
N LEU A 142 6.20 -15.21 -2.80
CA LEU A 142 7.35 -15.17 -3.72
C LEU A 142 8.65 -15.63 -3.05
N PHE A 143 8.88 -15.29 -1.78
CA PHE A 143 10.06 -15.78 -1.05
C PHE A 143 10.10 -17.30 -0.94
N ILE A 144 8.96 -17.95 -0.79
CA ILE A 144 8.86 -19.41 -0.67
C ILE A 144 9.08 -20.08 -2.04
N TYR A 145 8.50 -19.55 -3.11
CA TYR A 145 8.44 -20.24 -4.41
C TYR A 145 9.40 -19.72 -5.49
N GLY A 146 9.90 -18.49 -5.38
CA GLY A 146 10.56 -17.78 -6.49
C GLY A 146 11.98 -17.29 -6.24
N ASN A 147 12.55 -17.45 -5.03
CA ASN A 147 13.87 -16.88 -4.64
C ASN A 147 14.09 -15.41 -5.10
N PRO A 148 13.17 -14.48 -4.80
CA PRO A 148 13.34 -13.06 -5.10
C PRO A 148 14.51 -12.46 -4.31
N GLU A 149 15.04 -11.35 -4.82
CA GLU A 149 16.10 -10.64 -4.11
C GLU A 149 15.47 -9.83 -2.96
N PHE A 150 16.11 -9.84 -1.81
CA PHE A 150 15.58 -9.15 -0.62
C PHE A 150 15.62 -7.62 -0.75
N TRP A 151 16.72 -7.07 -1.28
CA TRP A 151 16.94 -5.62 -1.32
C TRP A 151 15.91 -4.86 -2.19
N PRO A 152 15.55 -5.33 -3.39
CA PRO A 152 14.51 -4.69 -4.20
C PRO A 152 13.17 -4.59 -3.48
N VAL A 153 12.79 -5.63 -2.72
CA VAL A 153 11.53 -5.68 -1.99
C VAL A 153 11.46 -4.63 -0.89
N VAL A 154 12.51 -4.58 -0.06
CA VAL A 154 12.60 -3.59 1.02
C VAL A 154 12.60 -2.17 0.45
N SER A 155 13.34 -1.95 -0.64
CA SER A 155 13.36 -0.65 -1.31
C SER A 155 11.99 -0.26 -1.88
N GLY A 156 11.22 -1.22 -2.40
CA GLY A 156 9.88 -1.00 -2.90
C GLY A 156 8.91 -0.60 -1.79
N TYR A 157 8.92 -1.31 -0.65
CA TYR A 157 8.08 -0.96 0.49
C TYR A 157 8.46 0.37 1.13
N LEU A 158 9.75 0.68 1.23
CA LEU A 158 10.20 2.00 1.68
C LEU A 158 9.76 3.10 0.73
N GLY A 159 9.84 2.86 -0.59
CA GLY A 159 9.36 3.80 -1.61
C GLY A 159 7.85 4.05 -1.48
N LEU A 160 7.04 3.01 -1.26
CA LEU A 160 5.61 3.15 -1.02
C LEU A 160 5.30 3.92 0.27
N LEU A 161 6.04 3.68 1.35
CA LEU A 161 5.84 4.36 2.63
C LEU A 161 6.16 5.86 2.56
N LEU A 162 7.14 6.24 1.74
CA LEU A 162 7.57 7.63 1.55
C LEU A 162 6.72 8.43 0.56
N LEU A 163 5.78 7.79 -0.14
CA LEU A 163 4.88 8.41 -1.12
C LEU A 163 3.73 9.14 -0.40
#